data_AF-A0A7X8IHM0-F1
#
_entry.id   AF-A0A7X8IHM0-F1
#
_cell.length_a   1.000
_cell.length_b   1.000
_cell.length_c   1.000
_cell.angle_alpha   90.00
_cell.angle_beta   90.00
_cell.angle_gamma   90.00
#
_symmetry.space_group_name_H-M   'P 1'
#
loop_
_entity.id
_entity.type
_entity.pdbx_description
1 polymer ?
#
loop_
_entity_poly.entity_id
_entity_poly.type
_entity_poly.pdbx_seq_one_letter_code
_entity_poly.pdbx_strand_id
1 'polypeptide(L)'
;MSARNSYYVSNRDPLQPTPLIKLPVGSIRPDGWLRVYLERQRGGMTGHLNTISAWLQKEDNAWLSEEGKGKWGWEEVPYWLRGYAHIGYLLQDK
;
A
#
# COMPACT_ATOMS: atom_id res chain seq x y z
N MET A 1 23.66 -5.98 21.38
CA MET A 1 23.10 -4.69 20.94
C MET A 1 21.82 -4.97 20.16
N SER A 2 20.70 -4.34 20.52
CA SER A 2 19.46 -4.46 19.75
C SER A 2 19.65 -3.74 18.41
N ALA A 3 19.76 -4.48 17.31
CA ALA A 3 19.74 -3.89 15.98
C ALA A 3 18.35 -3.23 15.78
N ARG A 4 18.33 -1.90 15.58
CA ARG A 4 17.10 -1.18 15.20
C ARG A 4 16.95 -1.26 13.68
N ASN A 5 15.72 -1.47 13.19
CA ASN A 5 15.45 -1.53 11.75
C ASN A 5 15.65 -0.14 11.13
N SER A 6 16.36 -0.08 10.00
CA SER A 6 16.67 1.18 9.28
C SER A 6 15.57 1.66 8.34
N TYR A 7 14.60 0.81 8.00
CA TYR A 7 13.53 1.06 7.04
C TYR A 7 12.18 1.38 7.70
N TYR A 8 11.96 0.92 8.93
CA TYR A 8 10.70 1.04 9.65
C TYR A 8 10.92 1.47 11.09
N VAL A 9 9.98 2.27 11.60
CA VAL A 9 9.95 2.68 13.01
C VAL A 9 9.83 1.44 13.88
N SER A 10 10.82 1.25 14.75
CA SER A 10 10.83 0.19 15.77
C SER A 10 10.15 0.69 17.05
N ASN A 11 9.84 -0.23 17.97
CA ASN A 11 9.31 0.12 19.28
C ASN A 11 10.20 1.17 19.97
N ARG A 12 9.56 2.19 20.56
CA ARG A 12 10.24 3.25 21.31
C ARG A 12 10.44 2.79 22.75
N ASP A 13 11.53 3.23 23.37
CA ASP A 13 11.79 2.95 24.78
C ASP A 13 10.59 3.44 25.65
N PRO A 14 10.17 2.69 26.68
CA PRO A 14 10.80 1.52 27.28
C PRO A 14 10.30 0.16 26.73
N LEU A 15 9.58 0.15 25.60
CA LEU A 15 9.02 -1.09 25.05
C LEU A 15 10.11 -2.02 24.52
N GLN A 16 9.91 -3.32 24.69
CA GLN A 16 10.84 -4.34 24.19
C GLN A 16 10.92 -4.30 22.65
N PRO A 17 12.09 -4.56 22.05
CA PRO A 17 12.22 -4.63 20.59
C PRO A 17 11.34 -5.72 19.98
N THR A 18 10.71 -5.42 18.85
CA THR A 18 9.97 -6.43 18.07
C THR A 18 10.96 -7.42 17.46
N PRO A 19 10.84 -8.74 17.71
CA PRO A 19 11.80 -9.73 17.22
C PRO A 19 11.76 -9.90 15.70
N LEU A 20 10.60 -9.65 15.08
CA LEU A 20 10.40 -9.75 13.64
C LEU A 20 9.80 -8.45 13.11
N ILE A 21 10.56 -7.74 12.29
CA ILE A 21 10.10 -6.51 11.63
C ILE A 21 9.88 -6.82 10.16
N LYS A 22 8.86 -6.20 9.56
CA LYS A 22 8.53 -6.33 8.15
C LYS A 22 9.77 -6.04 7.28
N LEU A 23 9.93 -6.79 6.19
CA LEU A 23 10.94 -6.50 5.17
C LEU A 23 10.51 -5.32 4.29
N PRO A 24 11.45 -4.47 3.83
CA PRO A 24 11.16 -3.42 2.86
C PRO A 24 10.41 -3.95 1.65
N VAL A 25 9.45 -3.18 1.12
CA VAL A 25 8.77 -3.54 -0.12
C VAL A 25 9.81 -3.73 -1.23
N GLY A 26 9.66 -4.80 -2.03
CA GLY A 26 10.65 -5.18 -3.05
C GLY A 26 11.82 -6.05 -2.54
N SER A 27 11.95 -6.28 -1.23
CA SER A 27 12.95 -7.23 -0.69
C SER A 27 12.66 -8.68 -1.10
N ILE A 28 11.39 -8.97 -1.40
CA ILE A 28 10.94 -10.25 -1.92
C ILE A 28 10.57 -10.02 -3.39
N ARG A 29 11.14 -10.84 -4.28
CA ARG A 29 10.75 -10.86 -5.69
C ARG A 29 9.70 -11.96 -5.88
N PRO A 30 8.48 -11.62 -6.33
CA PRO A 30 7.46 -12.62 -6.58
C PRO A 30 7.86 -13.49 -7.78
N ASP A 31 7.62 -14.79 -7.68
CA ASP A 31 7.84 -15.75 -8.76
C ASP A 31 6.72 -16.81 -8.80
N GLY A 32 6.65 -17.57 -9.90
CA GLY A 32 5.67 -18.61 -10.12
C GLY A 32 4.24 -18.14 -9.91
N TRP A 33 3.50 -18.85 -9.06
CA TRP A 33 2.11 -18.53 -8.75
C TRP A 33 1.91 -17.11 -8.19
N LEU A 34 2.80 -16.66 -7.30
CA LEU A 34 2.66 -15.34 -6.67
C LEU A 34 2.80 -14.21 -7.69
N ARG A 35 3.74 -14.36 -8.63
CA ARG A 35 3.92 -13.39 -9.72
C ARG A 35 2.68 -13.32 -10.60
N VAL A 36 2.17 -14.47 -11.04
CA VAL A 36 0.96 -14.54 -11.87
C VAL A 36 -0.24 -13.92 -11.16
N TYR A 37 -0.38 -14.14 -9.86
CA TYR A 37 -1.44 -13.54 -9.06
C TYR A 37 -1.36 -12.02 -9.03
N LEU A 38 -0.17 -11.45 -8.78
CA LEU A 38 0.04 -10.00 -8.78
C LEU A 38 -0.18 -9.38 -10.16
N GLU A 39 0.29 -10.03 -11.24
CA GLU A 39 0.08 -9.55 -12.61
C GLU A 39 -1.43 -9.51 -12.96
N ARG A 40 -2.22 -10.48 -12.48
CA ARG A 40 -3.67 -10.49 -12.64
C ARG A 40 -4.37 -9.43 -11.81
N GLN A 41 -3.92 -9.18 -10.58
CA GLN A 41 -4.46 -8.08 -9.76
C GLN A 41 -4.19 -6.73 -10.43
N ARG A 42 -2.95 -6.51 -10.90
CA ARG A 42 -2.55 -5.32 -11.67
C ARG A 42 -3.37 -5.14 -12.93
N GLY A 43 -3.59 -6.20 -13.71
CA GLY A 43 -4.38 -6.14 -14.95
C GLY A 43 -5.90 -6.23 -14.74
N GLY A 44 -6.35 -6.36 -13.50
CA GLY A 44 -7.74 -6.61 -13.15
C GLY A 44 -8.36 -5.45 -12.35
N MET A 45 -9.39 -5.78 -11.56
CA MET A 45 -10.14 -4.78 -10.79
C MET A 45 -9.24 -3.93 -9.88
N THR A 46 -8.23 -4.52 -9.23
CA THR A 46 -7.33 -3.75 -8.35
C THR A 46 -6.55 -2.69 -9.11
N GLY A 47 -6.04 -2.98 -10.31
CA GLY A 47 -5.33 -1.97 -11.11
C GLY A 47 -6.23 -0.93 -11.76
N HIS A 48 -7.51 -1.24 -11.94
CA HIS A 48 -8.49 -0.37 -12.59
C HIS A 48 -9.50 0.26 -11.62
N LEU A 49 -9.32 0.13 -10.30
CA LEU A 49 -10.32 0.57 -9.34
C LEU A 49 -10.60 2.08 -9.43
N ASN A 50 -9.60 2.87 -9.84
CA ASN A 50 -9.73 4.31 -10.04
C ASN A 50 -10.71 4.71 -11.16
N THR A 51 -11.07 3.78 -12.06
CA THR A 51 -12.08 4.02 -13.10
C THR A 51 -13.44 3.43 -12.76
N ILE A 52 -13.50 2.57 -11.74
CA ILE A 52 -14.70 1.79 -11.37
C ILE A 52 -15.36 2.35 -10.10
N SER A 53 -14.56 2.70 -9.10
CA SER A 53 -15.06 3.09 -7.78
C SER A 53 -15.39 4.57 -7.71
N ALA A 54 -16.62 4.87 -7.32
CA ALA A 54 -17.04 6.24 -7.03
C ALA A 54 -16.27 6.87 -5.86
N TRP A 55 -15.65 6.08 -4.98
CA TRP A 55 -14.85 6.59 -3.87
C TRP A 55 -13.45 7.06 -4.27
N LEU A 56 -12.94 6.57 -5.41
CA LEU A 56 -11.61 6.92 -5.94
C LEU A 56 -11.64 8.08 -6.94
N GLN A 57 -12.83 8.58 -7.27
CA GLN A 57 -13.00 9.75 -8.10
C GLN A 57 -12.39 10.98 -7.40
N LYS A 58 -11.83 11.91 -8.18
CA LYS A 58 -10.92 12.94 -7.65
C LYS A 58 -11.66 14.19 -7.20
N GLU A 59 -12.76 14.52 -7.86
CA GLU A 59 -13.58 15.67 -7.56
C GLU A 59 -14.22 15.48 -6.18
N ASP A 60 -14.10 16.45 -5.27
CA ASP A 60 -14.74 16.35 -3.92
C ASP A 60 -14.30 15.12 -3.09
N ASN A 61 -13.07 14.64 -3.31
CA ASN A 61 -12.47 13.56 -2.53
C ASN A 61 -11.83 14.09 -1.24
N ALA A 62 -12.30 13.62 -0.09
CA ALA A 62 -11.84 14.12 1.20
C ALA A 62 -10.36 13.78 1.49
N TRP A 63 -9.83 12.70 0.90
CA TRP A 63 -8.42 12.33 1.03
C TRP A 63 -7.47 13.18 0.17
N LEU A 64 -8.01 13.90 -0.83
CA LEU A 64 -7.25 14.82 -1.67
C LEU A 64 -7.40 16.28 -1.22
N SER A 65 -8.37 16.57 -0.34
CA SER A 65 -8.60 17.89 0.23
C SER A 65 -7.61 18.20 1.36
N GLU A 66 -6.99 19.38 1.34
CA GLU A 66 -6.16 19.87 2.45
C GLU A 66 -6.94 19.99 3.77
N GLU A 67 -8.22 20.35 3.70
CA GLU A 67 -9.12 20.42 4.87
C GLU A 67 -9.69 19.07 5.32
N GLY A 68 -9.42 17.98 4.59
CA GLY A 68 -10.01 16.66 4.86
C GLY A 68 -11.53 16.59 4.63
N LYS A 69 -12.10 17.46 3.79
CA LYS A 69 -13.54 17.53 3.51
C LYS A 69 -13.86 17.07 2.10
N GLY A 70 -15.02 16.45 1.95
CA GLY A 70 -15.62 16.12 0.67
C GLY A 70 -16.63 15.00 0.79
N LYS A 71 -17.44 14.79 -0.24
CA LYS A 71 -18.43 13.71 -0.26
C LYS A 71 -17.81 12.31 -0.22
N TRP A 72 -16.55 12.17 -0.67
CA TRP A 72 -15.89 10.87 -0.81
C TRP A 72 -14.74 10.73 0.19
N GLY A 73 -15.10 10.41 1.44
CA GLY A 73 -14.15 10.25 2.54
C GLY A 73 -13.97 8.82 3.05
N TRP A 74 -14.57 7.83 2.38
CA TRP A 74 -14.48 6.44 2.82
C TRP A 74 -13.05 5.88 2.70
N GLU A 75 -12.70 4.92 3.57
CA GLU A 75 -11.34 4.39 3.71
C GLU A 75 -10.92 3.48 2.53
N GLU A 76 -11.80 3.28 1.55
CA GLU A 76 -11.49 2.53 0.33
C GLU A 76 -10.27 3.10 -0.39
N VAL A 77 -10.13 4.44 -0.47
CA VAL A 77 -8.99 5.08 -1.15
C VAL A 77 -7.65 4.69 -0.52
N PRO A 78 -7.39 4.91 0.78
CA PRO A 78 -6.10 4.53 1.38
C PRO A 78 -5.88 3.01 1.45
N TYR A 79 -6.94 2.21 1.60
CA TYR A 79 -6.82 0.75 1.61
C TYR A 79 -6.43 0.21 0.23
N TRP A 80 -7.08 0.70 -0.81
CA TRP A 80 -6.71 0.39 -2.19
C TRP A 80 -5.30 0.86 -2.51
N LEU A 81 -4.96 2.13 -2.20
CA LEU A 81 -3.66 2.73 -2.52
C LEU A 81 -2.51 1.92 -1.91
N ARG A 82 -2.67 1.43 -0.67
CA ARG A 82 -1.67 0.57 -0.02
C ARG A 82 -1.38 -0.70 -0.82
N GLY A 83 -2.42 -1.37 -1.32
CA GLY A 83 -2.28 -2.58 -2.12
C GLY A 83 -1.74 -2.28 -3.52
N TYR A 84 -2.34 -1.30 -4.19
CA TYR A 84 -1.99 -0.84 -5.53
C TYR A 84 -0.50 -0.46 -5.63
N ALA A 85 -0.01 0.36 -4.69
CA ALA A 85 1.39 0.75 -4.65
C ALA A 85 2.33 -0.45 -4.46
N HIS A 86 2.01 -1.38 -3.56
CA HIS A 86 2.84 -2.57 -3.35
C HIS A 86 2.91 -3.45 -4.61
N ILE A 87 1.80 -3.62 -5.34
CA ILE A 87 1.78 -4.40 -6.59
C ILE A 87 2.74 -3.77 -7.60
N GLY A 88 2.68 -2.45 -7.81
CA GLY A 88 3.59 -1.74 -8.71
C GLY A 88 5.05 -1.89 -8.32
N TYR A 89 5.39 -1.71 -7.04
CA TYR A 89 6.77 -1.90 -6.54
C TYR A 89 7.27 -3.34 -6.70
N LEU A 90 6.42 -4.34 -6.43
CA LEU A 90 6.79 -5.76 -6.51
C LEU A 90 6.94 -6.25 -7.96
N LEU A 91 6.15 -5.69 -8.89
CA LEU A 91 6.23 -5.98 -10.32
C LEU A 91 7.22 -5.08 -11.07
N GLN A 92 7.80 -4.08 -10.38
CA GLN A 92 8.73 -3.10 -10.95
C GLN A 92 8.13 -2.30 -12.12
N ASP A 93 6.86 -1.92 -11.98
CA ASP A 93 6.18 -1.05 -12.95
C ASP A 93 6.82 0.36 -12.94
N LYS A 94 6.85 1.00 -14.12
CA LYS A 94 7.47 2.32 -14.34
C LYS A 94 6.47 3.46 -14.23
#